data_AF-A0A6L2PFC5-F1
#
_entry.id   AF-A0A6L2PFC5-F1
#
_cell.length_a   1.000
_cell.length_b   1.000
_cell.length_c   1.000
_cell.angle_alpha   90.00
_cell.angle_beta   90.00
_cell.angle_gamma   90.00
#
_symmetry.space_group_name_H-M   'P 1'
#
loop_
_entity.id
_entity.type
_entity.pdbx_description
1 polymer ?
#
loop_
_entity_poly.entity_id
_entity_poly.type
_entity_poly.pdbx_seq_one_letter_code
_entity_poly.pdbx_strand_id
1 'polypeptide(L)'
;MYSQLLSFPVLTVEDVKLKIKTIRTRYAAELAKLINSENSGAGLHDMYVPKLFCFKQAHSFLLAFVFHKPVSTDANFINNFSTFVD
;
A
#
# COMPACT_ATOMS: atom_id res chain seq x y z
N MET A 1 21.33 37.68 7.69
CA MET A 1 21.83 36.45 7.03
C MET A 1 20.90 35.28 7.38
N TYR A 2 19.66 35.28 6.84
CA TYR A 2 18.70 34.17 6.96
C TYR A 2 17.79 34.19 5.71
N SER A 3 18.32 33.74 4.58
CA SER A 3 17.57 33.61 3.32
C SER A 3 17.60 32.17 2.83
N GLN A 4 17.35 31.24 3.75
CA GLN A 4 16.93 29.89 3.40
C GLN A 4 15.46 29.79 3.79
N LEU A 5 14.62 30.56 3.10
CA LEU A 5 13.20 30.27 3.05
C LEU A 5 13.10 28.87 2.44
N LEU A 6 12.60 27.91 3.22
CA LEU A 6 12.31 26.56 2.77
C LEU A 6 11.59 26.65 1.42
N SER A 7 12.32 26.37 0.35
CA SER A 7 11.75 26.13 -0.97
C SER A 7 11.01 24.81 -0.85
N PHE A 8 9.77 24.85 -0.37
CA PHE A 8 8.89 23.71 -0.50
C PHE A 8 8.69 23.50 -2.00
N PRO A 9 9.08 22.35 -2.55
CA PRO A 9 8.78 22.06 -3.94
C PRO A 9 7.26 22.16 -4.12
N VAL A 10 6.84 22.85 -5.18
CA VAL A 10 5.43 22.90 -5.56
C VAL A 10 4.99 21.46 -5.79
N LEU A 11 4.15 20.95 -4.89
CA LEU A 11 3.66 19.58 -4.94
C LEU A 11 2.65 19.51 -6.10
N THR A 12 2.95 18.71 -7.12
CA THR A 12 2.05 18.50 -8.25
C THR A 12 1.03 17.41 -7.95
N VAL A 13 -0.04 17.36 -8.74
CA VAL A 13 -1.02 16.26 -8.67
C VAL A 13 -0.33 14.91 -8.93
N GLU A 14 0.63 14.87 -9.84
CA GLU A 14 1.39 13.65 -10.15
C GLU A 14 2.26 13.20 -8.98
N ASP A 15 2.85 14.12 -8.22
CA ASP A 15 3.58 13.77 -6.99
C ASP A 15 2.66 13.14 -5.94
N VAL A 16 1.43 13.64 -5.82
CA VAL A 16 0.42 13.09 -4.89
C VAL A 16 0.01 11.70 -5.36
N LYS A 17 -0.32 11.53 -6.64
CA LYS A 17 -0.66 10.21 -7.22
C LYS A 17 0.47 9.21 -7.01
N LEU A 18 1.72 9.62 -7.25
CA LEU A 18 2.89 8.77 -7.05
C LEU A 18 3.01 8.34 -5.58
N LYS A 19 2.84 9.27 -4.63
CA LYS A 19 2.86 8.95 -3.19
C LYS A 19 1.76 7.97 -2.80
N ILE A 20 0.54 8.15 -3.30
CA ILE A 20 -0.58 7.22 -3.07
C ILE A 20 -0.22 5.83 -3.61
N LYS A 21 0.30 5.76 -4.84
CA LYS A 21 0.76 4.51 -5.46
C LYS A 21 1.84 3.84 -4.61
N THR A 22 2.85 4.59 -4.16
CA THR A 22 3.92 4.07 -3.29
C THR A 22 3.37 3.50 -1.98
N ILE A 23 2.45 4.20 -1.31
CA ILE A 23 1.83 3.73 -0.07
C ILE A 23 1.09 2.41 -0.32
N ARG A 24 0.27 2.35 -1.37
CA ARG A 24 -0.50 1.15 -1.75
C ARG A 24 0.41 -0.04 -2.02
N THR A 25 1.44 0.14 -2.83
CA THR A 25 2.39 -0.94 -3.19
C THR A 25 3.13 -1.44 -1.96
N ARG A 26 3.65 -0.54 -1.12
CA ARG A 26 4.37 -0.93 0.09
C ARG A 26 3.46 -1.63 1.09
N TYR A 27 2.24 -1.15 1.26
CA TYR A 27 1.24 -1.80 2.11
C TYR A 27 0.95 -3.23 1.65
N ALA A 28 0.64 -3.44 0.36
CA ALA A 28 0.35 -4.76 -0.18
C ALA A 28 1.52 -5.75 0.00
N ALA A 29 2.75 -5.29 -0.22
CA ALA A 29 3.95 -6.11 -0.01
C ALA A 29 4.16 -6.50 1.46
N GLU A 30 3.94 -5.58 2.39
CA GLU A 30 4.04 -5.86 3.83
C GLU A 30 2.93 -6.80 4.31
N LEU A 31 1.70 -6.61 3.79
CA LEU A 31 0.56 -7.47 4.09
C LEU A 31 0.79 -8.90 3.60
N ALA A 32 1.34 -9.09 2.39
CA ALA A 32 1.68 -10.41 1.88
C ALA A 32 2.70 -11.14 2.77
N LYS A 33 3.72 -10.45 3.29
CA LYS A 33 4.69 -11.03 4.23
C LYS A 33 4.01 -11.45 5.54
N LEU A 34 3.13 -10.61 6.06
CA LEU A 34 2.37 -10.90 7.28
C LEU A 34 1.51 -12.16 7.10
N ILE A 35 0.71 -12.24 6.03
CA ILE A 35 -0.12 -13.42 5.73
C ILE A 35 0.73 -14.67 5.52
N ASN A 36 1.84 -14.56 4.78
CA ASN A 36 2.72 -15.70 4.54
C ASN A 36 3.37 -16.20 5.84
N SER A 37 3.69 -15.28 6.76
CA SER A 37 4.22 -15.63 8.07
C SER A 37 3.17 -16.29 8.98
N GLU A 38 1.90 -15.92 8.85
CA GLU A 38 0.79 -16.61 9.54
C GLU A 38 0.60 -18.02 9.00
N ASN A 39 0.72 -18.19 7.68
CA ASN A 39 0.46 -19.46 7.00
C ASN A 39 1.63 -20.45 7.04
N SER A 40 2.86 -20.00 7.32
CA SER A 40 4.05 -20.87 7.31
C SER A 40 4.15 -21.79 8.54
N GLY A 41 3.26 -21.64 9.52
CA GLY A 41 3.31 -22.42 10.77
C GLY A 41 4.52 -22.10 11.65
N ALA A 42 5.21 -20.98 11.37
CA ALA A 42 6.27 -20.49 12.21
C ALA A 42 5.69 -20.18 13.61
N GLY A 43 6.36 -20.64 14.67
CA GLY A 43 5.86 -20.47 16.04
C GLY A 43 5.63 -18.99 16.40
N LEU A 44 4.86 -18.72 17.46
CA LEU A 44 4.43 -17.37 17.88
C LEU A 44 5.57 -16.32 17.95
N HIS A 45 6.82 -16.75 18.12
CA HIS A 45 8.01 -15.91 18.18
C HIS A 45 8.61 -15.51 16.82
N ASP A 46 8.13 -16.07 15.71
CA ASP A 46 8.67 -15.86 14.36
C ASP A 46 7.64 -15.20 13.42
N MET A 47 6.59 -14.60 13.99
CA MET A 47 5.58 -13.87 13.24
C MET A 47 6.14 -12.56 12.70
N TYR A 48 6.00 -12.33 11.39
CA TYR A 48 6.44 -11.12 10.73
C TYR A 48 5.71 -9.88 11.26
N VAL A 49 6.48 -8.87 11.67
CA VAL A 49 5.97 -7.55 12.06
C VAL A 49 6.17 -6.54 10.91
N PRO A 50 5.10 -5.91 10.40
CA PRO A 50 5.21 -4.91 9.34
C PRO A 50 6.10 -3.72 9.70
N LYS A 51 6.93 -3.29 8.75
CA LYS A 51 7.92 -2.21 8.92
C LYS A 51 7.49 -0.87 8.34
N LEU A 52 6.37 -0.83 7.61
CA LEU A 52 5.83 0.41 7.07
C LEU A 52 5.30 1.27 8.23
N PHE A 53 5.85 2.48 8.40
CA PHE A 53 5.51 3.37 9.53
C PHE A 53 4.00 3.68 9.63
N CYS A 54 3.33 3.78 8.49
CA CYS A 54 1.90 4.03 8.39
C CYS A 54 1.08 2.75 8.18
N PHE A 55 1.64 1.55 8.45
CA PHE A 55 0.96 0.30 8.16
C PHE A 55 -0.42 0.22 8.81
N LYS A 56 -0.55 0.63 10.09
CA LYS A 56 -1.85 0.58 10.80
C LYS A 56 -2.91 1.46 10.14
N GLN A 57 -2.55 2.68 9.76
CA GLN A 57 -3.45 3.60 9.05
C GLN A 57 -3.75 3.09 7.64
N ALA A 58 -2.73 2.64 6.91
CA ALA A 58 -2.90 2.05 5.59
C ALA A 58 -3.82 0.81 5.67
N HIS A 59 -3.68 -0.02 6.70
CA HIS A 59 -4.51 -1.20 6.91
C HIS A 59 -5.98 -0.82 7.16
N SER A 60 -6.27 0.15 8.02
CA SER A 60 -7.65 0.56 8.29
C SER A 60 -8.40 1.07 7.05
N PHE A 61 -7.68 1.64 6.07
CA PHE A 61 -8.27 2.18 4.84
C PHE A 61 -8.16 1.23 3.63
N LEU A 62 -6.99 0.64 3.40
CA LEU A 62 -6.67 -0.11 2.18
C LEU A 62 -7.02 -1.60 2.26
N LEU A 63 -7.25 -2.15 3.46
CA LEU A 63 -7.58 -3.57 3.64
C LEU A 63 -8.78 -4.00 2.79
N ALA A 64 -9.85 -3.20 2.84
CA ALA A 64 -11.07 -3.46 2.06
C ALA A 64 -10.76 -3.60 0.56
N PHE A 65 -9.87 -2.75 0.03
CA PHE A 65 -9.53 -2.72 -1.39
C PHE A 65 -8.56 -3.83 -1.84
N VAL A 66 -7.77 -4.39 -0.93
CA VAL A 66 -6.83 -5.49 -1.24
C VAL A 66 -7.52 -6.85 -1.23
N PHE A 67 -8.52 -7.05 -0.36
CA PHE A 67 -9.23 -8.33 -0.19
C PHE A 67 -10.56 -8.44 -0.95
N HIS A 68 -10.84 -7.56 -1.92
CA HIS A 68 -11.84 -7.85 -2.95
C HIS A 68 -11.34 -9.01 -3.82
N LYS A 69 -11.41 -10.23 -3.30
CA LYS A 69 -11.44 -11.44 -4.10
C LYS A 69 -12.72 -11.34 -4.92
N PRO A 70 -12.66 -11.25 -6.26
CA PRO A 70 -13.87 -11.39 -7.04
C PRO A 70 -14.40 -12.79 -6.75
N VAL A 71 -15.58 -12.87 -6.12
CA VAL A 71 -16.44 -14.05 -6.29
C VAL A 71 -16.61 -14.17 -7.79
N SER A 72 -16.12 -15.28 -8.35
CA SER A 72 -16.01 -15.53 -9.78
C SER A 72 -17.29 -15.16 -10.52
N THR A 73 -17.28 -14.02 -11.19
CA THR A 73 -17.73 -13.81 -12.57
C THR A 73 -17.04 -12.51 -13.03
N ASP A 74 -16.47 -12.53 -14.23
CA ASP A 74 -15.71 -11.48 -14.90
C ASP A 74 -14.25 -11.24 -14.49
N ALA A 75 -13.37 -11.79 -15.33
CA ALA A 75 -11.93 -11.52 -15.44
C ALA A 75 -11.56 -10.05 -15.73
N ASN A 76 -12.50 -9.10 -15.60
CA ASN A 76 -12.33 -7.69 -15.93
C ASN A 76 -11.83 -6.83 -14.76
N PHE A 77 -11.80 -7.34 -13.52
CA PHE A 77 -11.42 -6.52 -12.36
C PHE A 77 -9.92 -6.28 -12.21
N ILE A 78 -9.07 -7.23 -12.64
CA ILE A 78 -7.60 -7.02 -12.63
C ILE A 78 -7.20 -5.96 -13.67
N ASN A 79 -7.95 -5.86 -14.77
CA ASN A 79 -7.70 -4.87 -15.82
C ASN A 79 -8.17 -3.45 -15.44
N ASN A 80 -9.12 -3.30 -14.52
CA ASN A 80 -9.66 -2.00 -14.11
C ASN A 80 -8.82 -1.24 -13.07
N PHE A 81 -7.77 -1.83 -12.49
CA PHE A 81 -6.82 -1.08 -11.65
C PHE A 81 -5.66 -0.46 -12.45
N SER A 82 -5.49 -0.88 -13.71
CA SER A 82 -4.58 -0.25 -14.68
C SER A 82 -5.11 1.08 -15.18
N THR A 83 -6.44 1.23 -15.30
CA THR A 83 -7.11 2.40 -15.90
C THR A 83 -7.25 3.60 -14.96
N PHE A 84 -6.86 3.46 -13.69
CA PHE A 84 -6.76 4.60 -12.76
C PHE A 84 -5.39 5.31 -12.83
N VAL A 85 -4.51 4.87 -13.73
CA VAL A 85 -3.17 5.42 -13.96
C VAL A 85 -2.94 5.69 -15.46
N ASP A 86 -4.01 6.02 -16.19
CA ASP A 86 -3.95 6.75 -17.46
C ASP A 86 -4.69 8.09 -17.30
#